data_AF-A0A816V2Q4-F1
#
_entry.id   AF-A0A816V2Q4-F1
#
_cell.length_a   1.000
_cell.length_b   1.000
_cell.length_c   1.000
_cell.angle_alpha   90.00
_cell.angle_beta   90.00
_cell.angle_gamma   90.00
#
_symmetry.space_group_name_H-M   'P 1'
#
loop_
_entity.id
_entity.type
_entity.pdbx_description
1 polymer ?
#
loop_
_entity_poly.entity_id
_entity_poly.type
_entity_poly.pdbx_seq_one_letter_code
_entity_poly.pdbx_strand_id
1 'polypeptide(L)'
;MGSPQVQNSESPLFQYSESPFEPRKRYMMTVKVKDLSHLSSLDYPDQTTPGCEHLPTCRPLVPIYKYTKTNQQPQSSFSPQIIHFQGISSYSLPKGYPEITKDHKTMAKGVAVLNSSEGVKGTIFFTHEGNGATTVTGTVSGLKPGLHGFHVHALGDTTNGCMSTGPHFNPDGKTHGAPEDANRHAGDLGNIIVGDDGTATFTITDSQIPLSGPNSIVGRAVVVHADPDDLGKGGHELSLSTGNAGGRVACGK
;
A
#
# COMPACT_ATOMS: atom_id res chain seq x y z
N MET A 1 54.72 50.62 -10.45
CA MET A 1 55.68 49.49 -10.38
C MET A 1 55.44 48.85 -9.02
N GLY A 2 55.03 47.61 -8.82
CA GLY A 2 54.85 46.43 -9.66
C GLY A 2 54.88 45.26 -8.67
N SER A 3 53.83 44.46 -8.60
CA SER A 3 53.79 43.26 -7.75
C SER A 3 54.85 42.25 -8.21
N PRO A 4 55.44 41.49 -7.27
CA PRO A 4 55.75 40.08 -7.54
C PRO A 4 55.29 39.18 -6.37
N GLN A 5 54.46 38.17 -6.63
CA GLN A 5 54.82 36.79 -7.01
C GLN A 5 55.55 36.03 -5.88
N VAL A 6 54.81 35.18 -5.16
CA VAL A 6 55.35 34.13 -4.28
C VAL A 6 55.33 32.81 -5.05
N GLN A 7 56.45 32.09 -4.93
CA GLN A 7 56.85 30.94 -5.73
C GLN A 7 56.13 29.63 -5.36
N ASN A 8 56.00 28.79 -6.39
CA ASN A 8 55.57 27.40 -6.36
C ASN A 8 56.52 26.49 -5.57
N SER A 9 55.94 25.55 -4.83
CA SER A 9 56.55 24.23 -4.62
C SER A 9 55.47 23.15 -4.76
N GLU A 10 55.68 22.27 -5.75
CA GLU A 10 54.84 21.13 -6.09
C GLU A 10 55.22 19.90 -5.27
N SER A 11 54.20 19.07 -4.98
CA SER A 11 54.17 17.58 -4.93
C SER A 11 53.32 17.04 -3.75
N PRO A 12 52.76 15.82 -3.84
CA PRO A 12 52.02 15.21 -4.95
C PRO A 12 50.54 14.98 -4.56
N LEU A 13 49.63 15.18 -5.51
CA LEU A 13 48.22 14.78 -5.37
C LEU A 13 48.13 13.25 -5.29
N PHE A 14 47.61 12.75 -4.17
CA PHE A 14 47.13 11.38 -4.07
C PHE A 14 45.99 11.18 -5.07
N GLN A 15 46.20 10.23 -5.98
CA GLN A 15 45.22 9.76 -6.95
C GLN A 15 44.02 9.15 -6.22
N TYR A 16 42.84 9.74 -6.42
CA TYR A 16 41.58 9.05 -6.20
C TYR A 16 41.27 8.21 -7.44
N SER A 17 41.24 6.89 -7.28
CA SER A 17 40.68 5.98 -8.28
C SER A 17 39.15 6.02 -8.16
N GLU A 18 38.50 6.71 -9.09
CA GLU A 18 37.07 6.55 -9.29
C GLU A 18 36.82 5.20 -9.97
N SER A 19 36.14 4.28 -9.26
CA SER A 19 35.56 3.09 -9.86
C SER A 19 34.42 3.49 -10.79
N PRO A 20 34.35 2.97 -12.04
CA PRO A 20 33.22 3.24 -12.92
C PRO A 20 31.99 2.48 -12.40
N PHE A 21 31.13 3.17 -11.67
CA PHE A 21 29.81 2.64 -11.34
C PHE A 21 28.92 2.80 -12.58
N GLU A 22 28.68 1.68 -13.26
CA GLU A 22 27.75 1.55 -14.39
C GLU A 22 26.38 2.15 -14.07
N PRO A 23 25.84 3.09 -14.88
CA PRO A 23 24.46 3.51 -14.75
C PRO A 23 23.55 2.36 -15.20
N ARG A 24 22.74 1.86 -14.26
CA ARG A 24 21.73 0.82 -14.52
C ARG A 24 20.91 1.18 -15.76
N LYS A 25 20.85 0.22 -16.70
CA LYS A 25 19.99 0.25 -17.89
C LYS A 25 18.54 0.57 -17.51
N ARG A 26 18.10 1.79 -17.79
CA ARG A 26 16.67 2.07 -17.99
C ARG A 26 16.29 1.47 -19.34
N TYR A 27 15.51 0.40 -19.35
CA TYR A 27 14.76 0.05 -20.54
C TYR A 27 13.58 1.03 -20.65
N MET A 28 13.80 2.17 -21.31
CA MET A 28 12.71 2.94 -21.90
C MET A 28 12.39 2.31 -23.26
N MET A 29 11.23 1.69 -23.38
CA MET A 29 10.71 1.28 -24.68
C MET A 29 10.15 2.53 -25.37
N THR A 30 10.99 3.23 -26.12
CA THR A 30 10.57 4.36 -26.96
C THR A 30 9.88 3.79 -28.20
N VAL A 31 8.55 3.75 -28.21
CA VAL A 31 7.81 3.56 -29.47
C VAL A 31 7.83 4.89 -30.22
N LYS A 32 8.58 4.96 -31.32
CA LYS A 32 8.47 6.07 -32.27
C LYS A 32 7.08 6.01 -32.90
N VAL A 33 6.18 6.86 -32.44
CA VAL A 33 4.96 7.20 -33.20
C VAL A 33 5.43 8.10 -34.35
N LYS A 34 5.44 7.57 -35.57
CA LYS A 34 5.58 8.37 -36.79
C LYS A 34 4.17 8.77 -37.23
N ASP A 35 4.01 10.07 -37.44
CA ASP A 35 2.84 10.78 -37.98
C ASP A 35 1.51 10.64 -37.22
N LEU A 36 1.29 11.61 -36.32
CA LEU A 36 -0.03 12.18 -36.07
C LEU A 36 -0.21 13.36 -37.03
N SER A 37 -0.79 13.12 -38.19
CA SER A 37 -1.55 14.14 -38.90
C SER A 37 -2.97 13.59 -39.12
N HIS A 38 -3.95 14.40 -38.71
CA HIS A 38 -5.40 14.16 -38.76
C HIS A 38 -6.02 13.37 -37.60
N LEU A 39 -6.08 14.02 -36.42
CA LEU A 39 -7.23 13.85 -35.53
C LEU A 39 -8.15 15.06 -35.71
N SER A 40 -9.17 14.90 -36.56
CA SER A 40 -10.38 15.71 -36.50
C SER A 40 -11.36 15.03 -35.54
N SER A 41 -11.88 15.81 -34.60
CA SER A 41 -13.04 15.53 -33.76
C SER A 41 -14.19 14.90 -34.53
N LEU A 42 -14.76 13.81 -34.03
CA LEU A 42 -16.13 13.39 -34.35
C LEU A 42 -16.84 12.94 -33.07
N ASP A 43 -17.92 13.66 -32.80
CA ASP A 43 -18.92 13.42 -31.78
C ASP A 43 -19.52 12.01 -31.89
N TYR A 44 -19.79 11.38 -30.73
CA TYR A 44 -20.57 10.15 -30.66
C TYR A 44 -22.01 10.50 -30.26
N PRO A 45 -23.04 10.08 -31.01
CA PRO A 45 -24.42 10.25 -30.59
C PRO A 45 -24.75 9.27 -29.46
N ASP A 46 -25.38 9.82 -28.43
CA ASP A 46 -26.08 9.12 -27.37
C ASP A 46 -27.13 8.17 -27.96
N GLN A 47 -26.97 6.87 -27.72
CA GLN A 47 -27.95 5.83 -28.02
C GLN A 47 -28.12 4.99 -26.77
N THR A 48 -29.01 5.49 -25.91
CA THR A 48 -29.64 4.76 -24.82
C THR A 48 -30.35 3.53 -25.38
N THR A 49 -29.97 2.34 -24.90
CA THR A 49 -30.75 1.11 -25.08
C THR A 49 -31.65 0.92 -23.85
N PRO A 50 -32.97 0.69 -24.01
CA PRO A 50 -33.87 0.47 -22.90
C PRO A 50 -33.82 -1.00 -22.46
N GLY A 51 -33.61 -1.27 -21.16
CA GLY A 51 -33.84 -2.60 -20.60
C GLY A 51 -32.84 -3.17 -19.58
N CYS A 52 -32.09 -2.35 -18.83
CA CYS A 52 -31.27 -2.83 -17.71
C CYS A 52 -31.51 -1.99 -16.46
N GLU A 53 -32.72 -2.06 -15.91
CA GLU A 53 -32.98 -1.55 -14.56
C GLU A 53 -33.12 -2.75 -13.62
N HIS A 54 -32.30 -2.74 -12.56
CA HIS A 54 -32.23 -3.68 -11.43
C HIS A 54 -31.29 -4.88 -11.59
N LEU A 55 -29.98 -4.66 -11.39
CA LEU A 55 -29.02 -5.48 -10.63
C LEU A 55 -27.61 -4.78 -10.63
N PRO A 56 -26.84 -4.78 -9.52
CA PRO A 56 -25.66 -3.93 -9.38
C PRO A 56 -24.36 -4.61 -9.85
N THR A 57 -24.30 -5.12 -11.08
CA THR A 57 -23.03 -5.57 -11.69
C THR A 57 -23.05 -5.46 -13.22
N CYS A 58 -23.04 -4.24 -13.75
CA CYS A 58 -22.72 -3.99 -15.16
C CYS A 58 -21.47 -3.10 -15.22
N ARG A 59 -20.29 -3.70 -15.39
CA ARG A 59 -19.12 -3.02 -15.99
C ARG A 59 -18.90 -3.63 -17.36
N PRO A 60 -18.71 -2.82 -18.43
CA PRO A 60 -18.39 -3.38 -19.74
C PRO A 60 -16.98 -3.96 -19.73
N LEU A 61 -16.88 -5.24 -20.11
CA LEU A 61 -15.62 -5.86 -20.50
C LEU A 61 -15.23 -5.30 -21.87
N VAL A 62 -14.06 -4.67 -21.97
CA VAL A 62 -13.50 -4.23 -23.24
C VAL A 62 -12.87 -5.45 -23.93
N PRO A 63 -13.34 -5.91 -25.10
CA PRO A 63 -12.66 -6.99 -25.81
C PRO A 63 -11.51 -6.41 -26.65
N ILE A 64 -10.30 -6.94 -26.46
CA ILE A 64 -9.16 -6.69 -27.35
C ILE A 64 -9.27 -7.64 -28.54
N TYR A 65 -9.67 -7.15 -29.71
CA TYR A 65 -9.62 -7.92 -30.95
C TYR A 65 -8.29 -7.72 -31.66
N LYS A 66 -7.57 -8.82 -31.93
CA LYS A 66 -6.48 -8.85 -32.92
C LYS A 66 -7.11 -9.04 -34.30
N TYR A 67 -6.98 -8.05 -35.18
CA TYR A 67 -7.37 -8.18 -36.58
C TYR A 67 -6.21 -8.75 -37.41
N THR A 68 -6.40 -9.93 -38.00
CA THR A 68 -5.68 -10.34 -39.22
C THR A 68 -6.53 -10.00 -40.43
N LYS A 69 -5.97 -9.20 -41.33
CA LYS A 69 -6.65 -8.67 -42.51
C LYS A 69 -6.71 -9.75 -43.58
N THR A 70 -7.85 -10.42 -43.75
CA THR A 70 -8.17 -11.19 -44.95
C THR A 70 -9.43 -10.61 -45.58
N ASN A 71 -9.28 -10.20 -46.83
CA ASN A 71 -10.25 -9.45 -47.62
C ASN A 71 -11.14 -10.44 -48.37
N GLN A 72 -12.34 -10.75 -47.88
CA GLN A 72 -13.43 -11.37 -48.64
C GLN A 72 -14.77 -11.32 -47.87
N GLN A 73 -15.86 -11.08 -48.61
CA GLN A 73 -17.22 -10.82 -48.12
C GLN A 73 -17.88 -11.97 -47.34
N PRO A 74 -18.89 -11.70 -46.49
CA PRO A 74 -19.56 -12.73 -45.70
C PRO A 74 -20.69 -13.40 -46.50
N GLN A 75 -20.65 -14.73 -46.61
CA GLN A 75 -21.84 -15.54 -46.91
C GLN A 75 -22.09 -16.59 -45.82
N SER A 76 -23.34 -16.57 -45.36
CA SER A 76 -24.18 -17.56 -44.67
C SER A 76 -23.61 -18.89 -44.13
N SER A 77 -24.11 -19.20 -42.92
CA SER A 77 -24.40 -20.51 -42.31
C SER A 77 -23.22 -21.42 -41.96
N PHE A 78 -22.88 -21.50 -40.66
CA PHE A 78 -22.21 -22.68 -40.12
C PHE A 78 -22.76 -23.04 -38.73
N SER A 79 -23.17 -24.31 -38.62
CA SER A 79 -23.64 -25.02 -37.43
C SER A 79 -22.49 -25.25 -36.44
N PRO A 80 -22.71 -25.23 -35.11
CA PRO A 80 -21.63 -25.44 -34.16
C PRO A 80 -21.27 -26.94 -34.09
N GLN A 81 -20.07 -27.30 -34.55
CA GLN A 81 -19.47 -28.57 -34.17
C GLN A 81 -18.69 -28.41 -32.86
N ILE A 82 -19.01 -29.27 -31.89
CA ILE A 82 -18.29 -29.41 -30.63
C ILE A 82 -16.92 -30.04 -30.94
N ILE A 83 -15.85 -29.27 -30.75
CA ILE A 83 -14.48 -29.78 -30.83
C ILE A 83 -14.10 -30.33 -29.45
N HIS A 84 -14.02 -31.66 -29.34
CA HIS A 84 -13.39 -32.33 -28.20
C HIS A 84 -11.88 -32.06 -28.22
N PHE A 85 -11.37 -31.26 -27.27
CA PHE A 85 -9.93 -31.20 -26.99
C PHE A 85 -9.55 -32.32 -26.04
N GLN A 86 -9.05 -33.42 -26.59
CA GLN A 86 -8.32 -34.42 -25.81
C GLN A 86 -6.89 -33.93 -25.56
N GLY A 87 -6.53 -33.85 -24.27
CA GLY A 87 -5.18 -34.05 -23.76
C GLY A 87 -4.07 -33.12 -24.25
N ILE A 88 -3.84 -32.01 -23.53
CA ILE A 88 -2.49 -31.43 -23.45
C ILE A 88 -1.76 -32.04 -22.26
N SER A 89 -0.99 -33.07 -22.59
CA SER A 89 0.10 -33.63 -21.78
C SER A 89 1.07 -32.51 -21.38
N SER A 90 1.47 -32.55 -20.11
CA SER A 90 2.43 -31.67 -19.43
C SER A 90 3.51 -31.07 -20.35
N TYR A 91 3.51 -29.74 -20.48
CA TYR A 91 4.63 -29.01 -21.07
C TYR A 91 5.78 -28.96 -20.05
N SER A 92 6.85 -29.70 -20.33
CA SER A 92 8.10 -29.57 -19.59
C SER A 92 8.81 -28.29 -20.01
N LEU A 93 9.10 -27.41 -19.05
CA LEU A 93 9.85 -26.17 -19.28
C LEU A 93 11.28 -26.48 -19.76
N PRO A 94 11.84 -25.70 -20.69
CA PRO A 94 13.21 -25.88 -21.16
C PRO A 94 14.22 -25.65 -20.02
N LYS A 95 15.12 -26.62 -19.81
CA LYS A 95 16.27 -26.51 -18.91
C LYS A 95 17.21 -25.41 -19.43
N GLY A 96 17.35 -24.32 -18.68
CA GLY A 96 18.28 -23.24 -19.04
C GLY A 96 17.85 -21.83 -18.64
N TYR A 97 16.63 -21.63 -18.11
CA TYR A 97 16.34 -20.42 -17.36
C TYR A 97 17.05 -20.50 -16.00
N PRO A 98 17.82 -19.48 -15.59
CA PRO A 98 18.28 -19.42 -14.22
C PRO A 98 17.03 -19.41 -13.33
N GLU A 99 16.89 -20.45 -12.52
CA GLU A 99 16.00 -20.41 -11.37
C GLU A 99 16.40 -19.16 -10.59
N ILE A 100 15.53 -18.16 -10.51
CA ILE A 100 15.80 -16.98 -9.69
C ILE A 100 15.63 -17.43 -8.24
N THR A 101 16.62 -18.16 -7.71
CA THR A 101 16.78 -18.52 -6.30
C THR A 101 17.57 -17.43 -5.58
N LYS A 102 17.24 -16.17 -5.85
CA LYS A 102 17.47 -15.12 -4.86
C LYS A 102 16.15 -14.91 -4.16
N ASP A 103 16.10 -15.31 -2.89
CA ASP A 103 15.16 -14.81 -1.89
C ASP A 103 15.27 -13.28 -1.83
N HIS A 104 14.80 -12.59 -2.87
CA HIS A 104 14.60 -11.16 -2.84
C HIS A 104 13.31 -10.93 -2.06
N LYS A 105 13.41 -11.14 -0.75
CA LYS A 105 12.36 -10.88 0.23
C LYS A 105 11.80 -9.50 -0.08
N THR A 106 10.56 -9.43 -0.57
CA THR A 106 9.94 -8.18 -1.00
C THR A 106 9.81 -7.27 0.20
N MET A 107 10.57 -6.19 0.20
CA MET A 107 10.57 -5.20 1.27
C MET A 107 9.56 -4.11 0.94
N ALA A 108 8.49 -4.00 1.73
CA ALA A 108 7.57 -2.88 1.68
C ALA A 108 7.80 -1.97 2.89
N LYS A 109 7.67 -0.66 2.67
CA LYS A 109 7.76 0.36 3.73
C LYS A 109 6.58 1.29 3.64
N GLY A 110 6.09 1.73 4.79
CA GLY A 110 5.02 2.71 4.93
C GLY A 110 5.37 3.75 5.98
N VAL A 111 4.72 4.90 5.91
CA VAL A 111 4.80 5.94 6.94
C VAL A 111 3.42 6.55 7.11
N ALA A 112 3.03 6.81 8.36
CA ALA A 112 1.85 7.58 8.70
C ALA A 112 2.28 8.73 9.62
N VAL A 113 1.90 9.95 9.26
CA VAL A 113 2.17 11.15 10.07
C VAL A 113 0.91 11.52 10.82
N LEU A 114 0.93 11.37 12.13
CA LEU A 114 -0.21 11.65 13.01
C LEU A 114 -0.22 13.13 13.37
N ASN A 115 -1.40 13.74 13.25
CA ASN A 115 -1.63 15.12 13.69
C ASN A 115 -2.98 15.24 14.40
N SER A 116 -3.09 16.29 15.20
CA SER A 116 -4.29 16.67 15.94
C SER A 116 -4.40 18.19 16.01
N SER A 117 -5.63 18.70 16.12
CA SER A 117 -5.89 20.11 16.46
C SER A 117 -5.46 20.46 17.89
N GLU A 118 -5.24 19.46 18.74
CA GLU A 118 -4.90 19.62 20.17
C GLU A 118 -3.39 19.53 20.43
N GLY A 119 -2.55 19.51 19.39
CA GLY A 119 -1.09 19.53 19.51
C GLY A 119 -0.41 18.16 19.63
N VAL A 120 -1.19 17.07 19.65
CA VAL A 120 -0.65 15.72 19.53
C VAL A 120 -0.10 15.49 18.12
N LYS A 121 1.14 15.00 18.05
CA LYS A 121 1.83 14.72 16.78
C LYS A 121 2.70 13.48 16.88
N GLY A 122 2.88 12.78 15.77
CA GLY A 122 3.77 11.64 15.73
C GLY A 122 4.08 11.17 14.31
N THR A 123 5.09 10.32 14.21
CA THR A 123 5.47 9.67 12.95
C THR A 123 5.63 8.18 13.20
N ILE A 124 4.88 7.39 12.45
CA ILE A 124 4.86 5.94 12.54
C ILE A 124 5.41 5.37 11.24
N PHE A 125 6.38 4.47 11.34
CA PHE A 125 6.99 3.76 10.22
C PHE A 125 6.58 2.29 10.26
N PHE A 126 6.35 1.73 9.07
CA PHE A 126 6.02 0.34 8.87
C PHE A 126 7.07 -0.28 7.97
N THR A 127 7.58 -1.45 8.34
CA THR A 127 8.47 -2.25 7.49
C THR A 127 7.93 -3.68 7.44
N HIS A 128 7.69 -4.18 6.24
CA HIS A 128 7.19 -5.53 6.03
C HIS A 128 8.14 -6.26 5.08
N GLU A 129 8.63 -7.42 5.52
CA GLU A 129 9.62 -8.17 4.78
C GLU A 129 9.04 -9.50 4.29
N GLY A 130 8.94 -9.69 2.97
CA GLY A 130 8.51 -10.95 2.36
C GLY A 130 7.10 -11.32 2.79
N ASN A 131 6.95 -12.50 3.39
CA ASN A 131 5.69 -12.98 3.98
C ASN A 131 5.71 -12.93 5.51
N GLY A 132 6.61 -12.14 6.09
CA GLY A 132 6.80 -12.04 7.55
C GLY A 132 5.80 -11.12 8.24
N ALA A 133 6.02 -10.89 9.53
CA ALA A 133 5.28 -9.87 10.27
C ALA A 133 5.71 -8.45 9.85
N THR A 134 4.80 -7.49 10.02
CA THR A 134 5.10 -6.07 9.87
C THR A 134 5.68 -5.53 11.18
N THR A 135 6.84 -4.88 11.09
CA THR A 135 7.41 -4.10 12.19
C THR A 135 6.91 -2.67 12.10
N VAL A 136 6.33 -2.18 13.20
CA VAL A 136 5.86 -0.81 13.39
C VAL A 136 6.78 -0.12 14.37
N THR A 137 7.38 1.00 13.99
CA THR A 137 8.16 1.84 14.89
C THR A 137 7.62 3.25 14.87
N GLY A 138 7.69 3.97 15.99
CA GLY A 138 7.21 5.35 15.96
C GLY A 138 7.50 6.13 17.21
N THR A 139 7.31 7.44 17.07
CA THR A 139 7.34 8.41 18.16
C THR A 139 6.06 9.23 18.11
N VAL A 140 5.40 9.38 19.25
CA VAL A 140 4.22 10.24 19.43
C VAL A 140 4.46 11.16 20.63
N SER A 141 4.06 12.42 20.54
CA SER A 141 4.27 13.43 21.58
C SER A 141 3.03 14.28 21.79
N GLY A 142 2.94 14.90 22.97
CA GLY A 142 1.81 15.76 23.35
C GLY A 142 0.65 15.00 24.00
N LEU A 143 0.89 13.76 24.44
CA LEU A 143 -0.11 12.92 25.11
C LEU A 143 0.03 13.03 26.63
N LYS A 144 -1.01 12.61 27.36
CA LYS A 144 -0.92 12.45 28.81
C LYS A 144 -0.07 11.20 29.13
N PRO A 145 0.66 11.16 30.26
CA PRO A 145 1.36 9.95 30.67
C PRO A 145 0.39 8.79 30.88
N GLY A 146 0.80 7.58 30.48
CA GLY A 146 0.00 6.36 30.63
C GLY A 146 -0.19 5.58 29.32
N LEU A 147 -1.18 4.69 29.34
CA LEU A 147 -1.53 3.84 28.20
C LEU A 147 -2.54 4.55 27.29
N HIS A 148 -2.33 4.42 25.99
CA HIS A 148 -3.23 4.93 24.96
C HIS A 148 -3.48 3.87 23.90
N GLY A 149 -4.75 3.59 23.61
CA GLY A 149 -5.13 2.66 22.54
C GLY A 149 -4.56 3.07 21.19
N PHE A 150 -4.08 2.11 20.41
CA PHE A 150 -3.39 2.33 19.16
C PHE A 150 -3.88 1.36 18.09
N HIS A 151 -4.52 1.88 17.06
CA HIS A 151 -5.24 1.06 16.09
C HIS A 151 -5.04 1.52 14.65
N VAL A 152 -5.14 0.58 13.72
CA VAL A 152 -5.41 0.88 12.31
C VAL A 152 -6.92 0.89 12.09
N HIS A 153 -7.44 2.01 11.61
CA HIS A 153 -8.84 2.19 11.27
C HIS A 153 -9.11 1.89 9.79
N ALA A 154 -10.34 1.52 9.47
CA ALA A 154 -10.70 1.01 8.15
C ALA A 154 -10.46 2.02 7.01
N LEU A 155 -10.67 3.32 7.27
CA LEU A 155 -10.63 4.37 6.25
C LEU A 155 -9.45 5.32 6.50
N GLY A 156 -8.68 5.62 5.46
CA GLY A 156 -7.72 6.74 5.44
C GLY A 156 -8.38 8.09 5.16
N ASP A 157 -9.60 8.30 5.67
CA ASP A 157 -10.31 9.57 5.53
C ASP A 157 -10.13 10.39 6.81
N THR A 158 -9.49 11.54 6.66
CA THR A 158 -9.22 12.52 7.73
C THR A 158 -9.91 13.86 7.47
N THR A 159 -10.89 13.91 6.56
CA THR A 159 -11.59 15.14 6.14
C THR A 159 -12.37 15.80 7.27
N ASN A 160 -12.95 15.02 8.19
CA ASN A 160 -13.56 15.50 9.43
C ASN A 160 -12.71 15.10 10.65
N GLY A 161 -11.40 15.31 10.54
CA GLY A 161 -10.43 14.83 11.53
C GLY A 161 -10.50 13.32 11.68
N CYS A 162 -10.23 12.83 12.89
CA CYS A 162 -10.15 11.39 13.15
C CYS A 162 -11.51 10.70 13.16
N MET A 163 -12.62 11.42 13.13
CA MET A 163 -13.97 10.83 13.12
C MET A 163 -14.28 10.15 11.79
N SER A 164 -13.72 10.62 10.68
CA SER A 164 -13.95 10.03 9.36
C SER A 164 -13.20 8.71 9.12
N THR A 165 -12.31 8.29 10.02
CA THR A 165 -11.49 7.07 9.79
C THR A 165 -12.28 5.76 9.89
N GLY A 166 -13.56 5.82 10.29
CA GLY A 166 -14.41 4.63 10.42
C GLY A 166 -14.06 3.77 11.64
N PRO A 167 -14.53 2.51 11.71
CA PRO A 167 -14.19 1.58 12.80
C PRO A 167 -12.76 1.04 12.67
N HIS A 168 -12.35 0.17 13.60
CA HIS A 168 -11.08 -0.58 13.48
C HIS A 168 -11.09 -1.39 12.18
N PHE A 169 -9.91 -1.57 11.58
CA PHE A 169 -9.79 -2.39 10.39
C PHE A 169 -10.02 -3.87 10.72
N ASN A 170 -11.14 -4.42 10.24
CA ASN A 170 -11.61 -5.76 10.56
C ASN A 170 -12.09 -6.52 9.31
N PRO A 171 -11.16 -7.01 8.47
CA PRO A 171 -11.54 -7.77 7.27
C PRO A 171 -12.18 -9.13 7.58
N ASP A 172 -11.91 -9.70 8.75
CA ASP A 172 -12.35 -11.04 9.14
C ASP A 172 -13.65 -11.05 9.96
N GLY A 173 -14.23 -9.88 10.26
CA GLY A 173 -15.47 -9.78 11.03
C GLY A 173 -15.36 -10.29 12.48
N LYS A 174 -14.17 -10.23 13.06
CA LYS A 174 -13.89 -10.66 14.44
C LYS A 174 -14.34 -9.62 15.47
N THR A 175 -14.36 -10.00 16.74
CA THR A 175 -14.47 -9.00 17.83
C THR A 175 -13.12 -8.37 18.12
N HIS A 176 -13.11 -7.23 18.78
CA HIS A 176 -11.89 -6.59 19.27
C HIS A 176 -11.15 -7.48 20.28
N GLY A 177 -9.83 -7.37 20.33
CA GLY A 177 -8.98 -8.11 21.27
C GLY A 177 -7.54 -7.60 21.34
N ALA A 178 -6.72 -8.23 22.19
CA ALA A 178 -5.30 -7.89 22.31
C ALA A 178 -4.51 -8.32 21.07
N PRO A 179 -3.34 -7.72 20.76
CA PRO A 179 -2.52 -8.12 19.62
C PRO A 179 -2.13 -9.61 19.59
N GLU A 180 -1.94 -10.22 20.76
CA GLU A 180 -1.62 -11.63 20.90
C GLU A 180 -2.82 -12.58 20.74
N ASP A 181 -4.05 -12.05 20.78
CA ASP A 181 -5.25 -12.86 20.73
C ASP A 181 -5.54 -13.33 19.29
N ALA A 182 -5.96 -14.59 19.12
CA ALA A 182 -6.37 -15.11 17.81
C ALA A 182 -7.67 -14.46 17.29
N ASN A 183 -8.54 -14.06 18.22
CA ASN A 183 -9.77 -13.34 17.97
C ASN A 183 -9.60 -11.86 18.33
N ARG A 184 -9.28 -11.07 17.31
CA ARG A 184 -9.05 -9.63 17.35
C ARG A 184 -9.37 -9.04 15.98
N HIS A 185 -9.55 -7.73 15.88
CA HIS A 185 -9.48 -7.07 14.58
C HIS A 185 -8.02 -7.07 14.08
N ALA A 186 -7.85 -7.08 12.75
CA ALA A 186 -6.53 -6.95 12.14
C ALA A 186 -5.84 -5.64 12.54
N GLY A 187 -6.61 -4.57 12.73
CA GLY A 187 -6.10 -3.26 13.13
C GLY A 187 -5.81 -3.07 14.62
N ASP A 188 -6.06 -4.06 15.48
CA ASP A 188 -5.91 -3.90 16.94
C ASP A 188 -4.43 -4.01 17.37
N LEU A 189 -3.70 -2.91 17.55
CA LEU A 189 -2.27 -2.94 17.91
C LEU A 189 -2.02 -2.74 19.41
N GLY A 190 -3.08 -2.75 20.22
CA GLY A 190 -3.03 -2.65 21.68
C GLY A 190 -2.74 -1.22 22.15
N ASN A 191 -1.82 -1.08 23.11
CA ASN A 191 -1.51 0.22 23.71
C ASN A 191 -0.08 0.67 23.41
N ILE A 192 0.08 1.98 23.21
CA ILE A 192 1.38 2.65 23.36
C ILE A 192 1.53 3.19 24.79
N ILE A 193 2.77 3.26 25.27
CA ILE A 193 3.08 3.75 26.62
C ILE A 193 3.72 5.13 26.50
N VAL A 194 3.06 6.13 27.07
CA VAL A 194 3.53 7.52 27.12
C VAL A 194 4.19 7.78 28.46
N GLY A 195 5.43 8.29 28.44
CA GLY A 195 6.18 8.67 29.63
C GLY A 195 5.71 10.01 30.23
N ASP A 196 6.31 10.38 31.35
CA ASP A 196 5.99 11.63 32.07
C ASP A 196 6.30 12.90 31.26
N ASP A 197 7.18 12.78 30.25
CA ASP A 197 7.51 13.84 29.30
C ASP A 197 6.46 14.03 28.18
N GLY A 198 5.36 13.25 28.23
CA GLY A 198 4.29 13.28 27.23
C GLY A 198 4.68 12.66 25.89
N THR A 199 5.73 11.84 25.85
CA THR A 199 6.23 11.17 24.65
C THR A 199 6.17 9.65 24.78
N ALA A 200 5.79 8.98 23.69
CA ALA A 200 5.91 7.54 23.50
C ALA A 200 6.91 7.26 22.37
N THR A 201 7.80 6.30 22.58
CA THR A 201 8.62 5.71 21.51
C THR A 201 8.51 4.20 21.61
N PHE A 202 8.14 3.54 20.52
CA PHE A 202 7.74 2.14 20.56
C PHE A 202 8.15 1.38 19.30
N THR A 203 8.24 0.07 19.48
CA THR A 203 8.40 -0.93 18.42
C THR A 203 7.37 -2.03 18.66
N ILE A 204 6.53 -2.30 17.66
CA ILE A 204 5.52 -3.36 17.66
C ILE A 204 5.81 -4.29 16.48
N THR A 205 5.58 -5.58 16.64
CA THR A 205 5.63 -6.55 15.53
C THR A 205 4.28 -7.23 15.44
N ASP A 206 3.66 -7.18 14.27
CA ASP A 206 2.30 -7.65 14.07
C ASP A 206 2.14 -8.43 12.76
N SER A 207 1.41 -9.55 12.80
CA SER A 207 1.22 -10.47 11.68
C SER A 207 -0.08 -10.27 10.90
N GLN A 208 -0.98 -9.38 11.34
CA GLN A 208 -2.29 -9.14 10.74
C GLN A 208 -2.39 -7.85 9.92
N ILE A 209 -1.33 -7.02 9.91
CA ILE A 209 -1.28 -5.75 9.16
C ILE A 209 -0.26 -5.77 8.00
N PRO A 210 -0.46 -6.57 6.94
CA PRO A 210 0.44 -6.57 5.80
C PRO A 210 0.43 -5.21 5.08
N LEU A 211 1.51 -4.90 4.35
CA LEU A 211 1.60 -3.68 3.52
C LEU A 211 1.23 -3.92 2.06
N SER A 212 0.74 -5.11 1.72
CA SER A 212 0.32 -5.49 0.37
C SER A 212 -0.79 -6.53 0.41
N GLY A 213 -1.40 -6.81 -0.74
CA GLY A 213 -2.51 -7.75 -0.84
C GLY A 213 -3.85 -7.16 -0.39
N PRO A 214 -4.91 -7.98 -0.34
CA PRO A 214 -6.28 -7.53 -0.10
C PRO A 214 -6.49 -6.96 1.31
N ASN A 215 -5.74 -7.45 2.29
CA ASN A 215 -5.80 -6.99 3.68
C ASN A 215 -4.72 -5.93 3.99
N SER A 216 -4.17 -5.27 2.97
CA SER A 216 -3.17 -4.24 3.16
C SER A 216 -3.71 -3.08 4.02
N ILE A 217 -2.84 -2.55 4.89
CA ILE A 217 -3.12 -1.32 5.64
C ILE A 217 -2.70 -0.04 4.90
N VAL A 218 -2.07 -0.15 3.73
CA VAL A 218 -1.70 1.03 2.93
C VAL A 218 -2.96 1.80 2.52
N GLY A 219 -2.96 3.11 2.80
CA GLY A 219 -4.10 3.99 2.54
C GLY A 219 -5.17 4.00 3.64
N ARG A 220 -4.94 3.28 4.75
CA ARG A 220 -5.77 3.32 5.96
C ARG A 220 -5.20 4.31 6.97
N ALA A 221 -6.02 4.71 7.95
CA ALA A 221 -5.56 5.60 9.00
C ALA A 221 -5.02 4.82 10.21
N VAL A 222 -3.97 5.35 10.81
CA VAL A 222 -3.48 4.99 12.13
C VAL A 222 -4.07 5.99 13.12
N VAL A 223 -4.57 5.52 14.26
CA VAL A 223 -5.25 6.33 15.27
C VAL A 223 -4.66 6.04 16.65
N VAL A 224 -4.40 7.10 17.41
CA VAL A 224 -4.11 7.05 18.84
C VAL A 224 -5.34 7.54 19.59
N HIS A 225 -5.70 6.83 20.65
CA HIS A 225 -6.88 7.10 21.45
C HIS A 225 -6.57 7.85 22.76
N ALA A 226 -7.60 8.43 23.37
CA ALA A 226 -7.50 9.22 24.60
C ALA A 226 -7.20 8.37 25.83
N ASP A 227 -7.77 7.17 25.89
CA ASP A 227 -7.76 6.30 27.05
C ASP A 227 -7.07 4.95 26.74
N PRO A 228 -6.74 4.16 27.77
CA PRO A 228 -6.22 2.82 27.58
C PRO A 228 -7.22 1.91 26.85
N ASP A 229 -6.70 1.14 25.90
CA ASP A 229 -7.40 0.00 25.33
C ASP A 229 -7.42 -1.16 26.36
N ASP A 230 -8.62 -1.61 26.73
CA ASP A 230 -8.85 -2.73 27.65
C ASP A 230 -8.67 -4.12 27.03
N LEU A 231 -8.34 -4.17 25.73
CA LEU A 231 -8.01 -5.35 24.95
C LEU A 231 -9.16 -6.37 24.84
N GLY A 232 -10.39 -5.90 24.96
CA GLY A 232 -11.59 -6.74 25.00
C GLY A 232 -11.83 -7.40 26.35
N LYS A 233 -11.05 -7.05 27.38
CA LYS A 233 -11.01 -7.73 28.69
C LYS A 233 -11.59 -6.88 29.83
N GLY A 234 -12.09 -5.68 29.52
CA GLY A 234 -12.61 -4.73 30.51
C GLY A 234 -14.04 -5.01 31.00
N GLY A 235 -14.81 -5.87 30.33
CA GLY A 235 -16.19 -6.19 30.71
C GLY A 235 -17.22 -5.08 30.43
N HIS A 236 -16.83 -4.03 29.70
CA HIS A 236 -17.72 -2.97 29.22
C HIS A 236 -18.35 -3.38 27.88
N GLU A 237 -19.52 -2.81 27.53
CA GLU A 237 -20.18 -3.10 26.25
C GLU A 237 -19.33 -2.71 25.03
N LEU A 238 -18.44 -1.73 25.21
CA LEU A 238 -17.49 -1.28 24.19
C LEU A 238 -16.16 -2.03 24.21
N SER A 239 -15.91 -2.91 25.19
CA SER A 239 -14.65 -3.67 25.28
C SER A 239 -14.46 -4.51 24.01
N LEU A 240 -15.48 -5.28 23.61
CA LEU A 240 -15.41 -6.16 22.43
C LEU A 240 -15.53 -5.45 21.07
N SER A 241 -15.69 -4.12 21.05
CA SER A 241 -15.80 -3.34 19.81
C SER A 241 -14.67 -2.33 19.62
N THR A 242 -14.28 -1.60 20.66
CA THR A 242 -13.29 -0.53 20.58
C THR A 242 -12.24 -0.58 21.69
N GLY A 243 -12.24 -1.64 22.51
CA GLY A 243 -11.39 -1.72 23.69
C GLY A 243 -11.71 -0.68 24.75
N ASN A 244 -12.88 -0.03 24.64
CA ASN A 244 -13.26 1.12 25.46
C ASN A 244 -12.20 2.25 25.52
N ALA A 245 -11.36 2.42 24.48
CA ALA A 245 -10.24 3.36 24.47
C ALA A 245 -10.64 4.86 24.36
N GLY A 246 -11.94 5.17 24.37
CA GLY A 246 -12.42 6.56 24.33
C GLY A 246 -12.15 7.29 23.01
N GLY A 247 -11.98 8.61 23.11
CA GLY A 247 -11.87 9.52 21.96
C GLY A 247 -10.63 9.30 21.10
N ARG A 248 -10.64 9.83 19.87
CA ARG A 248 -9.50 9.73 18.92
C ARG A 248 -8.67 11.02 18.99
N VAL A 249 -7.51 10.97 19.64
CA VAL A 249 -6.72 12.17 19.94
C VAL A 249 -5.78 12.58 18.81
N ALA A 250 -5.33 11.62 18.00
CA ALA A 250 -4.54 11.90 16.79
C ALA A 250 -4.71 10.80 15.76
N CYS A 251 -4.59 11.17 14.49
CA CYS A 251 -4.64 10.21 13.39
C CYS A 251 -3.83 10.69 12.20
N GLY A 252 -3.49 9.76 11.32
CA GLY A 252 -2.73 9.99 10.10
C GLY A 252 -2.78 8.80 9.17
N LYS A 253 -2.36 8.96 7.92
CA LYS A 253 -2.34 7.92 6.90
C LYS A 253 -1.07 7.97 6.06
#